data_AF-A0A3S0DCT6-F1
#
_entry.id   AF-A0A3S0DCT6-F1
#
_cell.length_a   1.000
_cell.length_b   1.000
_cell.length_c   1.000
_cell.angle_alpha   90.00
_cell.angle_beta   90.00
_cell.angle_gamma   90.00
#
_symmetry.space_group_name_H-M   'P 1'
#
loop_
_entity.id
_entity.type
_entity.pdbx_description
1 polymer ?
#
loop_
_entity_poly.entity_id
_entity_poly.type
_entity_poly.pdbx_seq_one_letter_code
_entity_poly.pdbx_strand_id
1 'polypeptide(L)'
;MATALNGAASGGTQLATQAGGALAVPTLLGRGAMRIPVGGRIRAGIKVLTRKAEELTEARALYEVGVAAGKGFESIEREILQRCPTLKNPLTPKNVPYFTVRGEDFPNPELARQIMDLYAEDRGDGVRRLYRFPVVFPADAWQSVMPHELVTWTASERRFWSEYSEDGQTRYCKTHEAVPVDAGGRRVIRIFGGRKTVLRAENGGLCEPESCPEYQQRKCNLSGRFIFFIPGIKSLSAVDLPTNSFYAMQAAIEKFTTIAFMRGGRISGFLDGQRTPFFISKRLVEVARIDDEGRPSRVAQWLIELEAPIDVTSLLRPDDGLEALEMRAAEAVGVLMGEAADARPRAEIDERGQVIDMEPLDERPARRERAARPERTASASASASAPTPAAARTAAPASAETAGKSDRAGKPETGAAGSPAHEGARGADHAKDVQWILDAAQALGIDAGRFEAYAEKRWGRGWKLAAGGRKRALDDVSAFADDAAGFQEKVRGELEVFS
;
A
#
# COMPACT_ATOMS: atom_id res chain seq x y z
N MET A 1 -36.40 -45.29 -35.98
CA MET A 1 -35.18 -45.78 -35.30
C MET A 1 -34.11 -44.75 -35.57
N ALA A 2 -33.94 -43.77 -34.68
CA ALA A 2 -32.93 -43.77 -33.60
C ALA A 2 -31.51 -43.84 -34.22
N THR A 3 -30.61 -42.88 -34.06
CA THR A 3 -30.23 -42.19 -32.81
C THR A 3 -29.42 -40.93 -33.14
N ALA A 4 -29.65 -39.85 -32.38
CA ALA A 4 -28.80 -38.66 -32.33
C ALA A 4 -27.59 -38.90 -31.40
N LEU A 5 -26.42 -38.37 -31.72
CA LEU A 5 -25.37 -38.10 -30.74
C LEU A 5 -24.70 -36.74 -31.05
N ASN A 6 -25.13 -35.75 -30.30
CA ASN A 6 -24.41 -34.52 -29.97
C ASN A 6 -23.26 -34.84 -28.99
N GLY A 7 -22.20 -34.02 -29.04
CA GLY A 7 -21.18 -33.87 -27.98
C GLY A 7 -19.76 -33.93 -28.56
N ALA A 8 -18.80 -33.10 -28.20
CA ALA A 8 -18.70 -31.95 -27.30
C ALA A 8 -17.24 -31.44 -27.42
N ALA A 9 -17.01 -30.23 -26.88
CA ALA A 9 -15.72 -29.73 -26.38
C ALA A 9 -14.70 -29.17 -27.40
N SER A 10 -15.00 -27.94 -27.82
CA SER A 10 -14.01 -26.88 -28.07
C SER A 10 -13.11 -26.65 -26.85
N GLY A 11 -11.92 -27.24 -26.85
CA GLY A 11 -10.85 -26.97 -25.90
C GLY A 11 -10.09 -25.69 -26.27
N GLY A 12 -10.68 -24.54 -25.94
CA GLY A 12 -9.96 -23.27 -25.98
C GLY A 12 -8.97 -23.22 -24.81
N THR A 13 -7.70 -23.51 -25.08
CA THR A 13 -6.61 -23.26 -24.13
C THR A 13 -6.53 -21.75 -23.91
N GLN A 14 -7.11 -21.26 -22.81
CA GLN A 14 -6.87 -19.90 -22.35
C GLN A 14 -5.38 -19.80 -21.98
N LEU A 15 -4.59 -19.23 -22.89
CA LEU A 15 -3.30 -18.66 -22.53
C LEU A 15 -3.59 -17.52 -21.57
N ALA A 16 -3.50 -17.82 -20.27
CA ALA A 16 -3.39 -16.79 -19.25
C ALA A 16 -2.18 -15.93 -19.61
N THR A 17 -2.43 -14.68 -19.99
CA THR A 17 -1.39 -13.66 -20.10
C THR A 17 -0.77 -13.54 -18.71
N GLN A 18 0.30 -14.27 -18.44
CA GLN A 18 1.17 -13.99 -17.31
C GLN A 18 1.60 -12.54 -17.51
N ALA A 19 1.04 -11.64 -16.69
CA ALA A 19 1.60 -10.33 -16.48
C ALA A 19 3.10 -10.54 -16.29
N GLY A 20 3.92 -9.88 -17.11
CA GLY A 20 5.37 -9.89 -17.01
C GLY A 20 5.79 -9.28 -15.68
N GLY A 21 5.59 -10.01 -14.59
CA GLY A 21 6.27 -9.79 -13.34
C GLY A 21 7.73 -10.03 -13.66
N ALA A 22 8.54 -8.97 -13.64
CA ALA A 22 9.98 -9.10 -13.64
C ALA A 22 10.32 -10.22 -12.65
N LEU A 23 10.81 -11.35 -13.17
CA LEU A 23 11.27 -12.47 -12.37
C LEU A 23 12.14 -11.85 -11.29
N ALA A 24 11.69 -11.92 -10.03
CA ALA A 24 12.38 -11.28 -8.92
C ALA A 24 13.74 -11.97 -8.76
N VAL A 25 14.74 -11.46 -9.49
CA VAL A 25 16.10 -11.97 -9.45
C VAL A 25 16.53 -11.82 -8.00
N PRO A 26 16.87 -12.92 -7.31
CA PRO A 26 17.25 -12.85 -5.92
C PRO A 26 18.53 -12.00 -5.83
N THR A 27 18.41 -10.84 -5.20
CA THR A 27 19.57 -9.98 -4.91
C THR A 27 20.11 -10.29 -3.52
N LEU A 28 21.32 -9.84 -3.21
CA LEU A 28 21.83 -9.83 -1.82
C LEU A 28 20.92 -9.03 -0.86
N LEU A 29 20.06 -8.17 -1.40
CA LEU A 29 19.07 -7.38 -0.66
C LEU A 29 17.72 -8.12 -0.51
N GLY A 30 17.62 -9.37 -0.98
CA GLY A 30 16.44 -10.23 -0.88
C GLY A 30 15.45 -10.09 -2.04
N ARG A 31 14.32 -10.80 -1.92
CA ARG A 31 13.12 -10.64 -2.76
C ARG A 31 12.18 -9.65 -2.09
N GLY A 32 12.37 -8.35 -2.34
CA GLY A 32 11.42 -7.33 -1.91
C GLY A 32 10.28 -7.22 -2.92
N ALA A 33 9.03 -7.17 -2.46
CA ALA A 33 7.94 -6.73 -3.31
C ALA A 33 8.27 -5.33 -3.87
N MET A 34 8.19 -5.15 -5.18
CA MET A 34 8.54 -3.90 -5.84
C MET A 34 7.64 -2.79 -5.30
N ARG A 35 8.22 -1.85 -4.56
CA ARG A 35 7.50 -0.69 -4.03
C ARG A 35 7.56 0.45 -5.03
N ILE A 36 6.42 1.10 -5.25
CA ILE A 36 6.36 2.31 -6.07
C ILE A 36 7.16 3.41 -5.35
N PRO A 37 8.22 3.96 -5.96
CA PRO A 37 8.99 5.03 -5.33
C PRO A 37 8.13 6.29 -5.20
N VAL A 38 8.10 6.85 -4.00
CA VAL A 38 7.39 8.10 -3.70
C VAL A 38 8.41 9.24 -3.64
N GLY A 39 8.14 10.32 -4.38
CA GLY A 39 9.02 11.49 -4.51
C GLY A 39 8.28 12.79 -4.30
N GLY A 40 7.26 12.80 -3.44
CA GLY A 40 6.52 14.00 -3.09
C GLY A 40 5.28 13.67 -2.27
N ARG A 41 4.87 14.62 -1.43
CA ARG A 41 3.70 14.48 -0.56
C ARG A 41 2.71 15.62 -0.76
N ILE A 42 1.46 15.26 -1.05
CA ILE A 42 0.32 16.17 -0.94
C ILE A 42 -0.34 15.96 0.42
N ARG A 43 -0.62 17.04 1.14
CA ARG A 43 -1.27 16.97 2.45
C ARG A 43 -2.77 17.14 2.30
N ALA A 44 -3.53 16.27 2.96
CA ALA A 44 -4.99 16.30 2.99
C ALA A 44 -5.59 17.46 3.82
N GLY A 45 -4.79 18.42 4.29
CA GLY A 45 -5.27 19.55 5.08
C GLY A 45 -4.14 20.50 5.43
N ILE A 46 -4.38 21.35 6.43
CA ILE A 46 -3.40 22.31 6.94
C ILE A 46 -3.10 22.03 8.41
N LYS A 47 -2.00 22.58 8.93
CA LYS A 47 -1.84 22.76 10.37
C LYS A 47 -2.04 24.23 10.71
N VAL A 48 -2.77 24.51 11.79
CA VAL A 48 -2.98 25.86 12.35
C VAL A 48 -2.39 25.93 13.75
N LEU A 49 -2.17 27.15 14.25
CA LEU A 49 -1.74 27.35 15.63
C LEU A 49 -2.77 26.78 16.61
N THR A 50 -2.29 26.20 17.70
CA THR A 50 -3.13 25.92 18.87
C THR A 50 -3.50 27.22 19.56
N ARG A 51 -4.62 27.25 20.29
CA ARG A 51 -5.07 28.45 21.02
C ARG A 51 -3.97 29.06 21.91
N LYS A 52 -3.20 28.22 22.61
CA LYS A 52 -2.06 28.65 23.44
C LYS A 52 -0.91 29.26 22.62
N ALA A 53 -0.66 28.73 21.42
CA ALA A 53 0.36 29.26 20.54
C ALA A 53 -0.09 30.55 19.83
N GLU A 54 -1.39 30.69 19.57
CA GLU A 54 -2.00 31.88 18.96
C GLU A 54 -1.95 33.11 19.88
N GLU A 55 -2.03 32.90 21.20
CA GLU A 55 -1.89 33.97 22.21
C GLU A 55 -0.47 34.55 22.27
N LEU A 56 0.55 33.85 21.75
CA LEU A 56 1.93 34.31 21.72
C LEU A 56 2.21 35.04 20.40
N THR A 57 2.46 36.36 20.49
CA THR A 57 2.71 37.22 19.32
C THR A 57 3.88 36.73 18.47
N GLU A 58 4.95 36.23 19.09
CA GLU A 58 6.12 35.69 18.38
C GLU A 58 5.79 34.42 17.58
N ALA A 59 5.07 33.47 18.19
CA ALA A 59 4.66 32.24 17.51
C ALA A 59 3.71 32.51 16.34
N ARG A 60 2.81 33.48 16.49
CA ARG A 60 1.93 33.95 15.41
C ARG A 60 2.71 34.55 14.25
N ALA A 61 3.66 35.44 14.52
CA ALA A 61 4.49 36.06 13.48
C ALA A 61 5.32 35.01 12.72
N LEU A 62 5.94 34.06 13.42
CA LEU A 62 6.71 32.97 12.81
C LEU A 62 5.83 32.09 11.92
N TYR A 63 4.63 31.76 12.38
CA TYR A 63 3.68 30.98 11.60
C TYR A 63 3.22 31.71 10.33
N GLU A 64 2.81 32.97 10.43
CA GLU A 64 2.35 33.77 9.28
C GLU A 64 3.45 33.93 8.23
N VAL A 65 4.68 34.27 8.66
CA VAL A 65 5.85 34.38 7.78
C VAL A 65 6.17 33.04 7.12
N GLY A 66 6.18 31.95 7.89
CA GLY A 66 6.46 30.62 7.36
C GLY A 66 5.42 30.14 6.35
N VAL A 67 4.14 30.41 6.61
CA VAL A 67 3.05 30.08 5.69
C VAL A 67 3.15 30.89 4.41
N ALA A 68 3.40 32.21 4.50
CA ALA A 68 3.56 33.10 3.34
C ALA A 68 4.78 32.72 2.48
N ALA A 69 5.87 32.29 3.10
CA ALA A 69 7.06 31.80 2.41
C ALA A 69 6.90 30.38 1.84
N GLY A 70 5.77 29.71 2.06
CA GLY A 70 5.53 28.35 1.56
C GLY A 70 6.29 27.25 2.31
N LYS A 71 6.87 27.54 3.47
CA LYS A 71 7.63 26.56 4.29
C LYS A 71 6.76 25.36 4.69
N GLY A 72 7.37 24.20 4.86
CA GLY A 72 6.72 23.00 5.38
C GLY A 72 6.27 23.19 6.82
N PHE A 73 5.14 22.58 7.20
CA PHE A 73 4.61 22.73 8.56
C PHE A 73 5.53 22.19 9.65
N GLU A 74 6.38 21.20 9.33
CA GLU A 74 7.38 20.66 10.25
C GLU A 74 8.53 21.65 10.50
N SER A 75 8.94 22.38 9.47
CA SER A 75 9.93 23.46 9.58
C SER A 75 9.37 24.62 10.41
N ILE A 76 8.13 25.03 10.15
CA ILE A 76 7.42 26.06 10.93
C ILE A 76 7.30 25.64 12.40
N GLU A 77 6.88 24.40 12.66
CA GLU A 77 6.75 23.86 14.02
C GLU A 77 8.08 23.87 14.77
N ARG A 78 9.18 23.48 14.11
CA ARG A 78 10.52 23.49 14.68
C ARG A 78 11.00 24.91 15.01
N GLU A 79 10.79 25.88 14.12
CA GLU A 79 11.16 27.28 14.33
C GLU A 79 10.40 27.88 15.52
N ILE A 80 9.09 27.58 15.63
CA ILE A 80 8.27 28.03 16.77
C ILE A 80 8.79 27.39 18.07
N LEU A 81 9.10 26.09 18.10
CA LEU A 81 9.59 25.42 19.31
C LEU A 81 10.97 25.94 19.76
N GLN A 82 11.82 26.34 18.81
CA GLN A 82 13.14 26.92 19.11
C GLN A 82 13.03 28.30 19.76
N ARG A 83 12.05 29.11 19.33
CA ARG A 83 11.86 30.50 19.81
C ARG A 83 10.94 30.58 21.03
N CYS A 84 9.96 29.68 21.10
CA CYS A 84 8.97 29.60 22.16
C CYS A 84 9.02 28.22 22.84
N PRO A 85 10.07 27.94 23.66
CA PRO A 85 10.26 26.62 24.29
C PRO A 85 9.19 26.27 25.33
N THR A 86 8.34 27.22 25.71
CA THR A 86 7.18 27.00 26.58
C THR A 86 6.08 26.18 25.91
N LEU A 87 6.03 26.15 24.58
CA LEU A 87 5.07 25.38 23.80
C LEU A 87 5.57 23.94 23.61
N LYS A 88 4.67 22.96 23.73
CA LYS A 88 4.98 21.55 23.41
C LYS A 88 4.50 21.15 22.02
N ASN A 89 3.25 21.48 21.69
CA ASN A 89 2.61 21.19 20.40
C ASN A 89 2.02 22.49 19.86
N PRO A 90 2.81 23.33 19.16
CA PRO A 90 2.36 24.65 18.74
C PRO A 90 1.31 24.58 17.63
N LEU A 91 1.31 23.52 16.82
CA LEU A 91 0.44 23.34 15.67
C LEU A 91 -0.52 22.16 15.84
N THR A 92 -1.73 22.30 15.31
CA THR A 92 -2.76 21.25 15.28
C THR A 92 -3.33 21.10 13.86
N PRO A 93 -3.61 19.88 13.38
CA PRO A 93 -4.22 19.67 12.08
C PRO A 93 -5.64 20.26 12.03
N LYS A 94 -5.97 20.91 10.91
CA LYS A 94 -7.31 21.44 10.63
C LYS A 94 -7.86 20.83 9.35
N ASN A 95 -9.10 20.37 9.43
CA ASN A 95 -9.83 19.87 8.30
C ASN A 95 -10.35 21.03 7.43
N VAL A 96 -10.02 21.02 6.14
CA VAL A 96 -10.31 22.09 5.16
C VAL A 96 -10.73 21.48 3.82
N PRO A 97 -11.46 22.21 2.95
CA PRO A 97 -11.98 21.67 1.68
C PRO A 97 -10.92 21.46 0.59
N TYR A 98 -9.68 21.90 0.78
CA TYR A 98 -8.61 21.84 -0.23
C TYR A 98 -7.41 21.03 0.26
N PHE A 99 -6.57 20.61 -0.67
CA PHE A 99 -5.29 19.96 -0.45
C PHE A 99 -4.17 20.99 -0.38
N THR A 100 -3.13 20.67 0.38
CA THR A 100 -1.96 21.54 0.52
C THR A 100 -0.77 20.91 -0.19
N VAL A 101 -0.16 21.70 -1.06
CA VAL A 101 1.08 21.35 -1.79
C VAL A 101 2.13 22.39 -1.41
N ARG A 102 3.25 21.97 -0.85
CA ARG A 102 4.35 22.85 -0.44
C ARG A 102 5.66 22.35 -1.06
N GLY A 103 6.54 23.26 -1.47
CA GLY A 103 7.81 22.89 -2.09
C GLY A 103 8.67 21.97 -1.23
N GLU A 104 8.74 22.20 0.09
CA GLU A 104 9.50 21.37 1.04
C GLU A 104 8.97 19.94 1.19
N ASP A 105 7.72 19.67 0.80
CA ASP A 105 7.15 18.31 0.82
C ASP A 105 7.58 17.48 -0.41
N PHE A 106 8.42 18.04 -1.30
CA PHE A 106 8.95 17.41 -2.50
C PHE A 106 10.48 17.53 -2.56
N PRO A 107 11.22 16.50 -3.00
CA PRO A 107 12.67 16.61 -3.26
C PRO A 107 13.00 17.68 -4.30
N ASN A 108 12.11 17.87 -5.28
CA ASN A 108 12.18 18.97 -6.24
C ASN A 108 10.98 19.92 -6.04
N PRO A 109 11.18 21.12 -5.46
CA PRO A 109 10.11 22.10 -5.24
C PRO A 109 9.37 22.54 -6.51
N GLU A 110 10.01 22.42 -7.68
CA GLU A 110 9.42 22.75 -8.97
C GLU A 110 8.20 21.86 -9.28
N LEU A 111 8.17 20.63 -8.80
CA LEU A 111 7.01 19.73 -8.96
C LEU A 111 5.77 20.28 -8.24
N ALA A 112 5.96 20.81 -7.02
CA ALA A 112 4.88 21.46 -6.28
C ALA A 112 4.33 22.68 -7.03
N ARG A 113 5.22 23.47 -7.64
CA ARG A 113 4.86 24.63 -8.46
C ARG A 113 4.05 24.23 -9.68
N GLN A 114 4.50 23.21 -10.44
CA GLN A 114 3.78 22.71 -11.61
C GLN A 114 2.38 22.19 -11.27
N ILE A 115 2.23 21.46 -10.16
CA ILE A 115 0.91 20.98 -9.68
C ILE A 115 -0.01 22.16 -9.41
N MET A 116 0.47 23.17 -8.69
CA MET A 116 -0.32 24.36 -8.36
C MET A 116 -0.64 25.18 -9.61
N ASP A 117 0.29 25.33 -10.54
CA ASP A 117 0.07 26.08 -11.78
C ASP A 117 -1.01 25.45 -12.66
N LEU A 118 -0.97 24.13 -12.83
CA LEU A 118 -1.89 23.40 -13.70
C LEU A 118 -3.28 23.19 -13.07
N TYR A 119 -3.34 22.93 -11.76
CA TYR A 119 -4.56 22.40 -11.12
C TYR A 119 -5.08 23.23 -9.95
N ALA A 120 -4.39 24.27 -9.49
CA ALA A 120 -4.95 25.13 -8.44
C ALA A 120 -5.96 26.11 -9.03
N GLU A 121 -7.12 26.16 -8.37
CA GLU A 121 -8.26 27.01 -8.72
C GLU A 121 -8.40 28.14 -7.70
N ASP A 122 -8.79 29.32 -8.16
CA ASP A 122 -9.35 30.37 -7.31
C ASP A 122 -10.88 30.26 -7.38
N ARG A 123 -11.54 30.12 -6.22
CA ARG A 123 -13.00 29.99 -6.12
C ARG A 123 -13.69 31.29 -5.70
N GLY A 124 -13.04 32.43 -5.94
CA GLY A 124 -13.59 33.77 -5.72
C GLY A 124 -13.05 34.48 -4.47
N ASP A 125 -12.03 33.92 -3.81
CA ASP A 125 -11.42 34.51 -2.61
C ASP A 125 -9.99 35.05 -2.85
N GLY A 126 -9.53 35.07 -4.11
CA GLY A 126 -8.22 35.62 -4.48
C GLY A 126 -7.06 34.69 -4.18
N VAL A 127 -7.33 33.47 -3.69
CA VAL A 127 -6.30 32.52 -3.26
C VAL A 127 -6.45 31.20 -4.03
N ARG A 128 -5.47 30.91 -4.88
CA ARG A 128 -5.40 29.65 -5.62
C ARG A 128 -5.13 28.48 -4.67
N ARG A 129 -6.00 27.47 -4.67
CA ARG A 129 -5.85 26.24 -3.88
C ARG A 129 -6.19 25.01 -4.70
N LEU A 130 -5.63 23.88 -4.29
CA LEU A 130 -5.87 22.60 -4.96
C LEU A 130 -7.12 21.94 -4.38
N TYR A 131 -8.26 22.00 -5.08
CA TYR A 131 -9.51 21.41 -4.61
C TYR A 131 -9.80 20.04 -5.23
N ARG A 132 -9.48 19.89 -6.51
CA ARG A 132 -9.69 18.70 -7.31
C ARG A 132 -8.53 18.57 -8.31
N PHE A 133 -8.00 17.38 -8.49
CA PHE A 133 -6.90 17.16 -9.43
C PHE A 133 -6.92 15.74 -10.02
N PRO A 134 -6.44 15.57 -11.26
CA PRO A 134 -6.42 14.28 -11.92
C PRO A 134 -5.29 13.40 -11.39
N VAL A 135 -5.54 12.10 -11.31
CA VAL A 135 -4.56 11.08 -10.90
C VAL A 135 -4.63 9.85 -11.77
N VAL A 136 -3.49 9.18 -11.90
CA VAL A 136 -3.31 7.91 -12.59
C VAL A 136 -2.58 6.95 -11.66
N PHE A 137 -3.10 5.74 -11.53
CA PHE A 137 -2.53 4.71 -10.67
C PHE A 137 -1.53 3.84 -11.44
N PRO A 138 -0.36 3.50 -10.87
CA PRO A 138 0.68 2.76 -11.59
C PRO A 138 0.59 1.24 -11.51
N ALA A 139 -0.38 0.68 -10.77
CA ALA A 139 -0.52 -0.77 -10.60
C ALA A 139 -1.99 -1.18 -10.47
N ASP A 140 -2.30 -2.41 -10.91
CA ASP A 140 -3.66 -2.96 -10.88
C ASP A 140 -4.07 -3.51 -9.52
N ALA A 141 -3.09 -3.93 -8.71
CA ALA A 141 -3.35 -4.30 -7.32
C ALA A 141 -3.58 -3.04 -6.49
N TRP A 142 -4.84 -2.78 -6.12
CA TRP A 142 -5.22 -1.57 -5.37
C TRP A 142 -4.46 -1.46 -4.04
N GLN A 143 -4.06 -2.56 -3.40
CA GLN A 143 -3.24 -2.58 -2.20
C GLN A 143 -1.85 -1.94 -2.40
N SER A 144 -1.31 -2.01 -3.62
CA SER A 144 0.00 -1.43 -3.97
C SER A 144 -0.06 0.09 -4.10
N VAL A 145 -1.18 0.60 -4.63
CA VAL A 145 -1.39 2.04 -4.83
C VAL A 145 -2.13 2.70 -3.67
N MET A 146 -2.71 1.90 -2.79
CA MET A 146 -3.42 2.34 -1.61
C MET A 146 -3.07 1.50 -0.36
N PRO A 147 -1.78 1.44 0.03
CA PRO A 147 -1.37 0.67 1.19
C PRO A 147 -1.95 1.28 2.47
N HIS A 148 -2.46 0.42 3.34
CA HIS A 148 -3.06 0.83 4.60
C HIS A 148 -2.92 -0.24 5.67
N GLU A 149 -2.71 0.21 6.90
CA GLU A 149 -2.53 -0.64 8.07
C GLU A 149 -3.08 0.06 9.32
N LEU A 150 -3.54 -0.72 10.29
CA LEU A 150 -3.67 -0.29 11.68
C LEU A 150 -2.28 -0.36 12.30
N VAL A 151 -1.80 0.74 12.87
CA VAL A 151 -0.42 0.82 13.34
C VAL A 151 -0.34 1.50 14.71
N THR A 152 0.51 0.94 15.56
CA THR A 152 0.92 1.50 16.85
C THR A 152 2.37 1.95 16.76
N TRP A 153 2.62 3.21 17.10
CA TRP A 153 3.96 3.80 17.17
C TRP A 153 4.43 3.95 18.61
N THR A 154 5.72 3.75 18.83
CA THR A 154 6.42 4.25 20.03
C THR A 154 7.11 5.58 19.69
N ALA A 155 7.87 6.14 20.63
CA ALA A 155 8.65 7.35 20.38
C ALA A 155 9.65 7.19 19.22
N SER A 156 10.15 5.98 18.99
CA SER A 156 11.27 5.73 18.08
C SER A 156 10.98 4.72 16.97
N GLU A 157 9.99 3.84 17.15
CA GLU A 157 9.76 2.75 16.21
C GLU A 157 8.30 2.33 16.09
N ARG A 158 8.00 1.70 14.94
CA ARG A 158 6.73 1.00 14.72
C ARG A 158 6.71 -0.24 15.62
N ARG A 159 5.79 -0.28 16.58
CA ARG A 159 5.69 -1.36 17.55
C ARG A 159 4.84 -2.51 17.02
N PHE A 160 3.60 -2.18 16.62
CA PHE A 160 2.65 -3.15 16.08
C PHE A 160 2.05 -2.62 14.80
N TRP A 161 1.79 -3.48 13.83
CA TRP A 161 1.06 -3.11 12.62
C TRP A 161 0.22 -4.26 12.09
N SER A 162 -0.85 -3.94 11.38
CA SER A 162 -1.70 -4.93 10.75
C SER A 162 -1.26 -5.20 9.32
N GLU A 163 -1.34 -6.45 8.88
CA GLU A 163 -1.13 -6.82 7.49
C GLU A 163 -2.14 -7.89 7.11
N TYR A 164 -2.77 -7.75 5.95
CA TYR A 164 -3.65 -8.78 5.43
C TYR A 164 -2.83 -9.95 4.89
N SER A 165 -3.38 -11.16 5.01
CA SER A 165 -2.94 -12.33 4.25
C SER A 165 -3.05 -12.08 2.75
N GLU A 166 -2.38 -12.92 1.94
CA GLU A 166 -2.42 -12.82 0.47
C GLU A 166 -3.84 -12.98 -0.08
N ASP A 167 -4.70 -13.75 0.59
CA ASP A 167 -6.11 -13.91 0.27
C ASP A 167 -6.99 -12.71 0.68
N GLY A 168 -6.43 -11.73 1.39
CA GLY A 168 -7.14 -10.56 1.91
C GLY A 168 -8.14 -10.85 3.03
N GLN A 169 -8.31 -12.10 3.47
CA GLN A 169 -9.38 -12.48 4.40
C GLN A 169 -8.99 -12.31 5.86
N THR A 170 -7.73 -12.60 6.19
CA THR A 170 -7.25 -12.57 7.57
C THR A 170 -6.33 -11.39 7.77
N ARG A 171 -6.65 -10.53 8.75
CA ARG A 171 -5.78 -9.45 9.16
C ARG A 171 -4.91 -9.92 10.32
N TYR A 172 -3.60 -10.02 10.08
CA TYR A 172 -2.63 -10.38 11.10
C TYR A 172 -2.07 -9.16 11.80
N CYS A 173 -1.78 -9.28 13.09
CA CYS A 173 -1.05 -8.30 13.87
C CYS A 173 0.42 -8.73 13.96
N LYS A 174 1.30 -7.90 13.42
CA LYS A 174 2.74 -8.15 13.32
C LYS A 174 3.52 -7.25 14.27
N THR A 175 4.67 -7.76 14.71
CA THR A 175 5.67 -7.05 15.53
C THR A 175 7.07 -7.40 15.02
N HIS A 176 8.06 -6.59 15.38
CA HIS A 176 9.45 -7.02 15.22
C HIS A 176 9.83 -7.99 16.34
N GLU A 177 10.62 -9.00 15.98
CA GLU A 177 11.23 -9.92 16.95
C GLU A 177 12.15 -9.14 17.92
N ALA A 178 12.24 -9.61 19.16
CA ALA A 178 13.17 -9.04 20.13
C ALA A 178 14.61 -9.15 19.60
N VAL A 179 15.43 -8.15 19.90
CA VAL A 179 16.82 -8.14 19.45
C VAL A 179 17.57 -9.27 20.16
N PRO A 180 18.11 -10.25 19.43
CA PRO A 180 18.87 -11.32 20.04
C PRO A 180 20.16 -10.76 20.64
N VAL A 181 20.40 -11.14 21.88
CA VAL A 181 21.65 -10.84 22.60
C VAL A 181 22.56 -12.06 22.52
N ASP A 182 23.87 -11.80 22.48
CA ASP A 182 24.91 -12.84 22.52
C ASP A 182 24.73 -13.75 23.75
N ALA A 183 25.30 -14.96 23.72
CA ALA A 183 25.14 -15.97 24.77
C ALA A 183 25.56 -15.47 26.18
N GLY A 184 26.39 -14.43 26.24
CA GLY A 184 26.78 -13.75 27.48
C GLY A 184 25.93 -12.53 27.86
N GLY A 185 24.83 -12.24 27.16
CA GLY A 185 23.89 -11.14 27.41
C GLY A 185 24.45 -9.71 27.26
N ARG A 186 25.74 -9.56 26.93
CA ARG A 186 26.46 -8.28 26.96
C ARG A 186 26.44 -7.50 25.65
N ARG A 187 26.19 -8.16 24.52
CA ARG A 187 26.23 -7.52 23.18
C ARG A 187 25.03 -7.93 22.34
N VAL A 188 24.44 -6.96 21.68
CA VAL A 188 23.40 -7.15 20.67
C VAL A 188 24.00 -7.79 19.43
N ILE A 189 23.36 -8.85 18.93
CA ILE A 189 23.74 -9.47 17.65
C ILE A 189 23.19 -8.60 16.52
N ARG A 190 24.07 -8.19 15.59
CA ARG A 190 23.67 -7.44 14.40
C ARG A 190 22.96 -8.38 13.43
N ILE A 191 21.73 -8.04 13.04
CA ILE A 191 20.94 -8.82 12.08
C ILE A 191 21.03 -8.14 10.70
N PHE A 192 21.56 -8.87 9.71
CA PHE A 192 21.52 -8.45 8.32
C PHE A 192 20.06 -8.40 7.81
N GLY A 193 19.66 -7.28 7.20
CA GLY A 193 18.26 -7.07 6.79
C GLY A 193 17.32 -6.59 7.90
N GLY A 194 17.82 -6.37 9.12
CA GLY A 194 17.03 -5.87 10.25
C GLY A 194 16.28 -6.96 11.01
N ARG A 195 15.51 -6.55 12.04
CA ARG A 195 14.72 -7.48 12.87
C ARG A 195 13.65 -8.17 12.03
N LYS A 196 13.55 -9.50 12.15
CA LYS A 196 12.49 -10.26 11.49
C LYS A 196 11.13 -9.79 11.96
N THR A 197 10.17 -9.83 11.05
CA THR A 197 8.77 -9.59 11.34
C THR A 197 8.13 -10.90 11.76
N VAL A 198 7.49 -10.91 12.92
CA VAL A 198 6.80 -12.06 13.49
C VAL A 198 5.36 -11.69 13.86
N LEU A 199 4.50 -12.69 14.01
CA LEU A 199 3.16 -12.49 14.53
C LEU A 199 3.23 -12.09 16.01
N ARG A 200 2.36 -11.19 16.44
CA ARG A 200 2.26 -10.79 17.84
C ARG A 200 1.71 -11.95 18.66
N ALA A 201 2.52 -12.46 19.59
CA ALA A 201 2.13 -13.62 20.40
C ALA A 201 0.92 -13.34 21.32
N GLU A 202 0.85 -12.14 21.91
CA GLU A 202 -0.16 -11.76 22.91
C GLU A 202 -1.61 -11.85 22.42
N ASN A 203 -1.85 -11.69 21.12
CA ASN A 203 -3.19 -11.79 20.52
C ASN A 203 -3.31 -12.97 19.55
N GLY A 204 -2.44 -13.98 19.68
CA GLY A 204 -2.42 -15.13 18.78
C GLY A 204 -2.11 -14.76 17.32
N GLY A 205 -1.52 -13.58 17.09
CA GLY A 205 -1.20 -13.06 15.76
C GLY A 205 -2.37 -12.42 15.01
N LEU A 206 -3.58 -12.40 15.58
CA LEU A 206 -4.77 -11.89 14.90
C LEU A 206 -5.04 -10.41 15.22
N CYS A 207 -5.45 -9.64 14.21
CA CYS A 207 -5.78 -8.23 14.37
C CYS A 207 -7.30 -8.02 14.43
N GLU A 208 -7.84 -8.07 15.65
CA GLU A 208 -9.25 -7.79 15.97
C GLU A 208 -9.35 -6.48 16.79
N PRO A 209 -9.69 -5.34 16.15
CA PRO A 209 -9.75 -4.03 16.79
C PRO A 209 -10.67 -3.97 18.01
N GLU A 210 -11.79 -4.70 17.95
CA GLU A 210 -12.82 -4.75 18.99
C GLU A 210 -12.30 -5.35 20.30
N SER A 211 -11.40 -6.34 20.22
CA SER A 211 -10.78 -6.99 21.38
C SER A 211 -9.37 -6.47 21.69
N CYS A 212 -8.78 -5.64 20.81
CA CYS A 212 -7.40 -5.17 20.93
C CYS A 212 -7.27 -3.99 21.91
N PRO A 213 -6.49 -4.12 23.00
CA PRO A 213 -6.36 -3.05 24.00
C PRO A 213 -5.69 -1.78 23.44
N GLU A 214 -4.74 -1.89 22.52
CA GLU A 214 -4.11 -0.72 21.89
C GLU A 214 -5.07 0.08 21.03
N TYR A 215 -5.98 -0.62 20.33
CA TYR A 215 -7.00 0.03 19.51
C TYR A 215 -8.04 0.73 20.38
N GLN A 216 -8.54 0.05 21.41
CA GLN A 216 -9.51 0.62 22.37
C GLN A 216 -8.94 1.83 23.11
N GLN A 217 -7.63 1.85 23.37
CA GLN A 217 -6.92 3.00 23.96
C GLN A 217 -6.52 4.09 22.95
N ARG A 218 -6.95 4.00 21.68
CA ARG A 218 -6.61 4.94 20.60
C ARG A 218 -5.11 5.06 20.29
N LYS A 219 -4.32 4.06 20.68
CA LYS A 219 -2.87 3.98 20.40
C LYS A 219 -2.58 3.34 19.04
N CYS A 220 -3.47 2.46 18.59
CA CYS A 220 -3.43 1.85 17.27
C CYS A 220 -4.39 2.61 16.33
N ASN A 221 -3.86 3.26 15.29
CA ASN A 221 -4.65 4.10 14.39
C ASN A 221 -4.51 3.62 12.93
N LEU A 222 -5.54 3.86 12.12
CA LEU A 222 -5.46 3.66 10.68
C LEU A 222 -4.43 4.61 10.07
N SER A 223 -3.48 4.06 9.34
CA SER A 223 -2.55 4.79 8.50
C SER A 223 -2.67 4.25 7.09
N GLY A 224 -3.26 5.05 6.21
CA GLY A 224 -3.36 4.78 4.78
C GLY A 224 -2.72 5.89 3.95
N ARG A 225 -2.47 5.61 2.68
CA ARG A 225 -2.08 6.63 1.70
C ARG A 225 -2.47 6.19 0.31
N PHE A 226 -2.81 7.15 -0.54
CA PHE A 226 -2.90 6.96 -1.98
C PHE A 226 -1.53 7.24 -2.60
N ILE A 227 -1.13 6.45 -3.60
CA ILE A 227 0.12 6.56 -4.33
C ILE A 227 -0.23 6.62 -5.82
N PHE A 228 0.06 7.75 -6.46
CA PHE A 228 -0.38 8.01 -7.82
C PHE A 228 0.57 8.92 -8.58
N PHE A 229 0.41 8.98 -9.88
CA PHE A 229 0.99 10.00 -10.75
C PHE A 229 -0.06 11.05 -11.10
N ILE A 230 0.38 12.28 -11.34
CA ILE A 230 -0.49 13.38 -11.77
C ILE A 230 -0.19 13.65 -13.25
N PRO A 231 -1.16 13.50 -14.16
CA PRO A 231 -0.97 13.84 -15.57
C PRO A 231 -0.37 15.25 -15.75
N GLY A 232 0.54 15.41 -16.71
CA GLY A 232 1.20 16.70 -16.97
C GLY A 232 2.37 17.05 -16.04
N ILE A 233 2.59 16.30 -14.95
CA ILE A 233 3.73 16.50 -14.05
C ILE A 233 4.89 15.57 -14.45
N LYS A 234 6.05 16.18 -14.76
CA LYS A 234 7.23 15.46 -15.23
C LYS A 234 8.03 14.88 -14.06
N SER A 235 7.59 13.72 -13.54
CA SER A 235 8.26 13.01 -12.45
C SER A 235 8.34 11.51 -12.71
N LEU A 236 9.47 10.90 -12.34
CA LEU A 236 9.64 9.44 -12.31
C LEU A 236 9.13 8.81 -11.00
N SER A 237 8.97 9.61 -9.96
CA SER A 237 8.48 9.18 -8.66
C SER A 237 7.01 9.55 -8.48
N ALA A 238 6.25 8.65 -7.86
CA ALA A 238 4.85 8.88 -7.53
C ALA A 238 4.70 9.89 -6.39
N VAL A 239 3.50 10.45 -6.26
CA VAL A 239 3.11 11.32 -5.16
C VAL A 239 2.29 10.53 -4.15
N ASP A 240 2.53 10.73 -2.85
CA ASP A 240 1.68 10.18 -1.79
C ASP A 240 0.68 11.20 -1.24
N LEU A 241 -0.52 10.72 -0.92
CA LEU A 241 -1.56 11.45 -0.20
C LEU A 241 -1.98 10.63 1.03
N PRO A 242 -1.44 10.95 2.22
CA PRO A 242 -1.80 10.25 3.45
C PRO A 242 -3.25 10.49 3.87
N THR A 243 -3.87 9.45 4.45
CA THR A 243 -5.22 9.51 5.03
C THR A 243 -5.34 8.57 6.23
N ASN A 244 -6.05 9.03 7.24
CA ASN A 244 -6.44 8.22 8.39
C ASN A 244 -7.96 7.95 8.39
N SER A 245 -8.66 8.32 7.31
CA SER A 245 -10.11 8.14 7.21
C SER A 245 -10.44 6.74 6.72
N PHE A 246 -11.06 5.95 7.59
CA PHE A 246 -11.60 4.64 7.24
C PHE A 246 -12.62 4.74 6.10
N TYR A 247 -13.54 5.70 6.18
CA TYR A 247 -14.58 5.91 5.15
C TYR A 247 -14.00 6.24 3.77
N ALA A 248 -12.96 7.08 3.72
CA ALA A 248 -12.32 7.42 2.45
C ALA A 248 -11.67 6.19 1.80
N MET A 249 -11.03 5.35 2.63
CA MET A 249 -10.36 4.14 2.16
C MET A 249 -11.36 3.07 1.71
N GLN A 250 -12.43 2.84 2.47
CA GLN A 250 -13.47 1.88 2.09
C GLN A 250 -14.17 2.28 0.79
N ALA A 251 -14.57 3.55 0.66
CA ALA A 251 -15.18 4.05 -0.58
C ALA A 251 -14.22 3.93 -1.78
N ALA A 252 -12.91 4.10 -1.57
CA ALA A 252 -11.93 3.90 -2.62
C ALA A 252 -11.77 2.42 -3.00
N ILE A 253 -11.79 1.48 -2.04
CA ILE A 253 -11.76 0.03 -2.32
C ILE A 253 -12.94 -0.38 -3.18
N GLU A 254 -14.15 0.07 -2.83
CA GLU A 254 -15.37 -0.23 -3.60
C GLU A 254 -15.26 0.26 -5.04
N LYS A 255 -14.75 1.50 -5.23
CA LYS A 255 -14.52 2.08 -6.56
C LYS A 255 -13.46 1.32 -7.34
N PHE A 256 -12.31 1.00 -6.73
CA PHE A 256 -11.27 0.20 -7.38
C PHE A 256 -11.79 -1.18 -7.79
N THR A 257 -12.52 -1.86 -6.91
CA THR A 257 -13.09 -3.19 -7.18
C THR A 257 -14.07 -3.14 -8.34
N THR A 258 -14.92 -2.12 -8.37
CA THR A 258 -15.91 -1.93 -9.45
C THR A 258 -15.24 -1.67 -10.79
N ILE A 259 -14.27 -0.76 -10.84
CA ILE A 259 -13.53 -0.43 -12.07
C ILE A 259 -12.69 -1.63 -12.53
N ALA A 260 -12.01 -2.32 -11.60
CA ALA A 260 -11.28 -3.54 -11.91
C ALA A 260 -12.21 -4.58 -12.53
N PHE A 261 -13.37 -4.83 -11.93
CA PHE A 261 -14.35 -5.77 -12.46
C PHE A 261 -14.77 -5.43 -13.90
N MET A 262 -15.09 -4.15 -14.16
CA MET A 262 -15.49 -3.70 -15.50
C MET A 262 -14.36 -3.78 -16.53
N ARG A 263 -13.09 -3.66 -16.10
CA ARG A 263 -11.90 -3.59 -16.96
C ARG A 263 -11.04 -4.85 -16.94
N GLY A 264 -11.62 -6.01 -16.61
CA GLY A 264 -10.90 -7.29 -16.62
C GLY A 264 -9.72 -7.34 -15.63
N GLY A 265 -9.87 -6.71 -14.47
CA GLY A 265 -8.88 -6.64 -13.40
C GLY A 265 -8.00 -5.37 -13.41
N ARG A 266 -8.14 -4.48 -14.40
CA ARG A 266 -7.27 -3.31 -14.55
C ARG A 266 -7.78 -2.05 -13.85
N ILE A 267 -6.93 -1.41 -13.06
CA ILE A 267 -7.15 -0.05 -12.52
C ILE A 267 -6.00 0.90 -12.86
N SER A 268 -4.87 0.37 -13.33
CA SER A 268 -3.72 1.17 -13.71
C SER A 268 -3.98 1.99 -14.98
N GLY A 269 -3.20 3.06 -15.14
CA GLY A 269 -3.27 3.92 -16.31
C GLY A 269 -4.52 4.81 -16.36
N PHE A 270 -4.84 5.27 -17.56
CA PHE A 270 -6.09 5.98 -17.82
C PHE A 270 -7.27 4.99 -17.90
N LEU A 271 -8.47 5.49 -17.65
CA LEU A 271 -9.69 4.69 -17.55
C LEU A 271 -10.20 4.22 -18.92
N ASP A 272 -9.95 4.97 -19.99
CA ASP A 272 -10.40 4.70 -21.35
C ASP A 272 -9.37 5.13 -22.41
N GLY A 273 -9.68 4.89 -23.69
CA GLY A 273 -8.90 5.35 -24.85
C GLY A 273 -8.84 6.87 -25.01
N GLN A 274 -9.78 7.62 -24.41
CA GLN A 274 -9.78 9.09 -24.39
C GLN A 274 -8.86 9.68 -23.31
N ARG A 275 -8.12 8.83 -22.61
CA ARG A 275 -7.18 9.21 -21.55
C ARG A 275 -7.86 9.88 -20.36
N THR A 276 -9.07 9.43 -20.00
CA THR A 276 -9.79 9.90 -18.80
C THR A 276 -9.05 9.46 -17.53
N PRO A 277 -8.61 10.38 -16.65
CA PRO A 277 -7.98 10.03 -15.38
C PRO A 277 -9.02 9.81 -14.27
N PHE A 278 -8.57 9.26 -13.14
CA PHE A 278 -9.30 9.43 -11.88
C PHE A 278 -9.17 10.87 -11.40
N PHE A 279 -10.06 11.32 -10.52
CA PHE A 279 -9.90 12.59 -9.82
C PHE A 279 -9.90 12.35 -8.32
N ILE A 280 -9.04 13.08 -7.62
CA ILE A 280 -9.10 13.19 -6.17
C ILE A 280 -9.71 14.54 -5.82
N SER A 281 -10.76 14.52 -5.01
CA SER A 281 -11.47 15.69 -4.50
C SER A 281 -11.78 15.53 -3.01
N LYS A 282 -12.50 16.50 -2.44
CA LYS A 282 -13.07 16.36 -1.11
C LYS A 282 -14.56 16.60 -1.11
N ARG A 283 -15.28 15.80 -0.32
CA ARG A 283 -16.71 15.96 -0.05
C ARG A 283 -16.96 16.17 1.43
N LEU A 284 -17.84 17.12 1.76
CA LEU A 284 -18.29 17.33 3.13
C LEU A 284 -19.31 16.26 3.48
N VAL A 285 -19.01 15.44 4.47
CA VAL A 285 -19.87 14.34 4.92
C VAL A 285 -20.12 14.49 6.42
N GLU A 286 -21.36 14.28 6.86
CA GLU A 286 -21.67 14.11 8.27
C GLU A 286 -21.26 12.71 8.72
N VAL A 287 -20.20 12.63 9.51
CA VAL A 287 -19.72 11.36 10.04
C VAL A 287 -20.27 11.16 11.44
N ALA A 288 -20.89 9.99 11.66
CA ALA A 288 -21.28 9.56 12.99
C ALA A 288 -20.03 9.18 13.79
N ARG A 289 -19.86 9.76 14.97
CA ARG A 289 -18.76 9.51 15.89
C ARG A 289 -19.32 9.19 17.25
N ILE A 290 -18.83 8.13 17.88
CA ILE A 290 -19.12 7.84 19.28
C ILE A 290 -18.19 8.70 20.15
N ASP A 291 -18.76 9.48 21.06
CA ASP A 291 -18.00 10.28 22.02
C ASP A 291 -17.40 9.41 23.15
N ASP A 292 -16.63 10.02 24.05
CA ASP A 292 -15.98 9.30 25.15
C ASP A 292 -17.02 8.78 26.18
N GLU A 293 -18.24 9.30 26.16
CA GLU A 293 -19.38 8.85 26.97
C GLU A 293 -20.24 7.80 26.25
N GLY A 294 -19.85 7.35 25.07
CA GLY A 294 -20.58 6.32 24.30
C GLY A 294 -21.78 6.84 23.52
N ARG A 295 -22.01 8.15 23.45
CA ARG A 295 -23.15 8.74 22.73
C ARG A 295 -22.81 9.01 21.26
N PRO A 296 -23.78 8.83 20.35
CA PRO A 296 -23.60 9.19 18.95
C PRO A 296 -23.59 10.71 18.80
N SER A 297 -22.51 11.24 18.24
CA SER A 297 -22.35 12.62 17.79
C SER A 297 -22.23 12.64 16.27
N ARG A 298 -22.62 13.74 15.62
CA ARG A 298 -22.41 13.95 14.18
C ARG A 298 -21.47 15.12 14.00
N VAL A 299 -20.41 14.91 13.22
CA VAL A 299 -19.43 15.95 12.91
C VAL A 299 -19.29 16.03 11.39
N ALA A 300 -19.50 17.22 10.85
CA ALA A 300 -19.25 17.50 9.44
C ALA A 300 -17.73 17.52 9.21
N GLN A 301 -17.26 16.65 8.31
CA GLN A 301 -15.85 16.49 8.02
C GLN A 301 -15.64 16.36 6.51
N TRP A 302 -14.67 17.09 5.97
CA TRP A 302 -14.23 16.88 4.59
C TRP A 302 -13.48 15.56 4.51
N LEU A 303 -13.97 14.67 3.66
CA LEU A 303 -13.37 13.38 3.36
C LEU A 303 -12.79 13.41 1.96
N ILE A 304 -11.67 12.71 1.77
CA ILE A 304 -11.09 12.49 0.45
C ILE A 304 -12.04 11.59 -0.33
N GLU A 305 -12.35 12.00 -1.55
CA GLU A 305 -13.17 11.22 -2.47
C GLU A 305 -12.37 10.94 -3.75
N LEU A 306 -12.37 9.68 -4.15
CA LEU A 306 -11.84 9.23 -5.43
C LEU A 306 -12.98 9.22 -6.45
N GLU A 307 -12.91 9.98 -7.52
CA GLU A 307 -13.90 10.01 -8.59
C GLU A 307 -13.35 9.30 -9.83
N ALA A 308 -14.19 8.53 -10.50
CA ALA A 308 -13.90 7.92 -11.80
C ALA A 308 -14.99 8.39 -12.79
N PRO A 309 -14.82 9.57 -13.41
CA PRO A 309 -15.83 10.17 -14.27
C PRO A 309 -15.80 9.52 -15.67
N ILE A 310 -16.07 8.22 -15.73
CA ILE A 310 -16.08 7.45 -16.97
C ILE A 310 -17.49 7.01 -17.32
N ASP A 311 -17.79 6.99 -18.61
CA ASP A 311 -18.99 6.33 -19.12
C ASP A 311 -18.85 4.82 -18.92
N VAL A 312 -19.62 4.25 -18.00
CA VAL A 312 -19.59 2.81 -17.70
C VAL A 312 -19.92 1.98 -18.96
N THR A 313 -20.69 2.52 -19.90
CA THR A 313 -21.00 1.81 -21.15
C THR A 313 -19.79 1.69 -22.07
N SER A 314 -18.82 2.62 -22.00
CA SER A 314 -17.56 2.49 -22.73
C SER A 314 -16.63 1.45 -22.09
N LEU A 315 -16.74 1.21 -20.78
CA LEU A 315 -15.98 0.17 -20.08
C LEU A 315 -16.51 -1.24 -20.35
N LEU A 316 -17.80 -1.39 -20.63
CA LEU A 316 -18.43 -2.67 -20.94
C LEU A 316 -18.22 -3.10 -22.40
N ARG A 317 -17.69 -2.21 -23.25
CA ARG A 317 -17.28 -2.58 -24.61
C ARG A 317 -15.98 -3.39 -24.51
N PRO A 318 -15.82 -4.48 -25.27
CA PRO A 318 -14.53 -5.14 -25.38
C PRO A 318 -13.51 -4.07 -25.84
N ASP A 319 -12.52 -3.80 -24.97
CA ASP A 319 -11.50 -2.75 -25.08
C ASP A 319 -11.05 -2.46 -26.53
N ASP A 320 -10.87 -1.18 -26.91
CA ASP A 320 -10.07 -0.78 -28.09
C ASP A 320 -8.61 -1.30 -27.98
N GLY A 321 -8.17 -1.59 -26.75
CA GLY A 321 -6.90 -2.26 -26.47
C GLY A 321 -6.88 -3.74 -26.83
N LEU A 322 -8.04 -4.41 -26.87
CA LEU A 322 -8.17 -5.76 -27.43
C LEU A 322 -8.00 -5.69 -28.93
N GLU A 323 -8.61 -4.72 -29.64
CA GLU A 323 -8.35 -4.50 -31.06
C GLU A 323 -6.87 -4.17 -31.34
N ALA A 324 -6.23 -3.31 -30.52
CA ALA A 324 -4.81 -3.02 -30.68
C ALA A 324 -3.90 -4.22 -30.35
N LEU A 325 -4.30 -5.06 -29.38
CA LEU A 325 -3.61 -6.30 -29.04
C LEU A 325 -3.83 -7.37 -30.11
N GLU A 326 -5.04 -7.49 -30.66
CA GLU A 326 -5.43 -8.35 -31.77
C GLU A 326 -4.72 -7.94 -33.05
N MET A 327 -4.59 -6.64 -33.30
CA MET A 327 -3.84 -6.08 -34.42
C MET A 327 -2.35 -6.37 -34.28
N ARG A 328 -1.76 -6.18 -33.09
CA ARG A 328 -0.37 -6.59 -32.82
C ARG A 328 -0.18 -8.10 -32.86
N ALA A 329 -1.18 -8.88 -32.45
CA ALA A 329 -1.15 -10.33 -32.53
C ALA A 329 -1.23 -10.79 -33.99
N ALA A 330 -2.07 -10.15 -34.81
CA ALA A 330 -2.16 -10.40 -36.24
C ALA A 330 -0.85 -10.01 -36.96
N GLU A 331 -0.25 -8.86 -36.62
CA GLU A 331 1.07 -8.46 -37.09
C GLU A 331 2.15 -9.47 -36.69
N ALA A 332 2.16 -9.92 -35.43
CA ALA A 332 3.10 -10.93 -34.94
C ALA A 332 2.93 -12.28 -35.65
N VAL A 333 1.69 -12.68 -35.96
CA VAL A 333 1.38 -13.88 -36.75
C VAL A 333 1.92 -13.73 -38.16
N GLY A 334 1.73 -12.58 -38.82
CA GLY A 334 2.31 -12.31 -40.14
C GLY A 334 3.84 -12.47 -40.15
N VAL A 335 4.52 -11.88 -39.16
CA VAL A 335 5.98 -12.03 -38.98
C VAL A 335 6.39 -13.49 -38.76
N LEU A 336 5.64 -14.25 -37.95
CA LEU A 336 5.90 -15.67 -37.69
C LEU A 336 5.65 -16.57 -38.91
N MET A 337 4.69 -16.22 -39.76
CA MET A 337 4.36 -16.93 -41.00
C MET A 337 5.30 -16.57 -42.16
N GLY A 338 6.29 -15.70 -41.93
CA GLY A 338 7.28 -15.31 -42.93
C GLY A 338 6.79 -14.25 -43.91
N GLU A 339 5.68 -13.58 -43.63
CA GLU A 339 5.30 -12.36 -44.34
C GLU A 339 6.31 -11.27 -43.93
N ALA A 340 6.87 -10.57 -44.92
CA ALA A 340 7.78 -9.46 -44.64
C ALA A 340 7.02 -8.46 -43.77
N ALA A 341 7.55 -8.16 -42.58
CA ALA A 341 7.08 -7.05 -41.78
C ALA A 341 7.14 -5.82 -42.68
N ASP A 342 5.99 -5.37 -43.17
CA ASP A 342 5.92 -4.27 -44.11
C ASP A 342 6.63 -3.10 -43.45
N ALA A 343 7.77 -2.71 -44.03
CA ALA A 343 8.65 -1.71 -43.48
C ALA A 343 7.95 -0.36 -43.61
N ARG A 344 7.01 -0.08 -42.71
CA ARG A 344 6.46 1.26 -42.58
C ARG A 344 7.63 2.19 -42.23
N PRO A 345 7.76 3.34 -42.91
CA PRO A 345 8.82 4.27 -42.58
C PRO A 345 8.67 4.65 -41.10
N ARG A 346 9.75 4.49 -40.33
CA ARG A 346 9.86 5.12 -39.01
C ARG A 346 9.79 6.61 -39.28
N ALA A 347 8.63 7.22 -39.06
CA ALA A 347 8.53 8.67 -38.94
C ALA A 347 9.29 9.06 -37.67
N GLU A 348 10.56 9.39 -37.80
CA GLU A 348 11.23 10.20 -36.79
C GLU A 348 10.66 11.61 -36.88
N ILE A 349 10.01 12.02 -35.79
CA ILE A 349 9.50 13.36 -35.61
C ILE A 349 10.68 14.19 -35.09
N ASP A 350 11.11 15.20 -35.84
CA ASP A 350 12.09 16.16 -35.31
C ASP A 350 11.45 17.04 -34.21
N GLU A 351 12.25 17.84 -33.49
CA GLU A 351 11.76 18.70 -32.39
C GLU A 351 10.72 19.77 -32.81
N ARG A 352 10.28 19.79 -34.07
CA ARG A 352 9.29 20.74 -34.61
C ARG A 352 8.12 20.09 -35.35
N GLY A 353 8.03 18.76 -35.39
CA GLY A 353 6.78 18.07 -35.73
C GLY A 353 6.45 17.93 -37.22
N GLN A 354 7.44 17.95 -38.13
CA GLN A 354 7.19 17.80 -39.57
C GLN A 354 7.80 16.52 -40.14
N VAL A 355 7.03 15.80 -40.98
CA VAL A 355 7.42 14.52 -41.60
C VAL A 355 8.14 14.78 -42.92
N ILE A 356 9.33 14.21 -43.12
CA ILE A 356 10.09 14.31 -44.38
C ILE A 356 10.16 12.92 -45.01
N ASP A 357 9.56 12.76 -46.19
CA ASP A 357 9.68 11.54 -47.01
C ASP A 357 11.06 11.51 -47.70
N MET A 358 11.79 10.40 -47.58
CA MET A 358 12.99 10.12 -48.37
C MET A 358 12.74 8.90 -49.26
N GLU A 359 12.76 9.11 -50.57
CA GLU A 359 12.73 8.04 -51.58
C GLU A 359 13.97 7.12 -51.48
N PRO A 360 13.83 5.81 -51.76
CA PRO A 360 14.94 4.88 -51.67
C PRO A 360 15.85 4.99 -52.91
N LEU A 361 17.15 5.19 -52.66
CA LEU A 361 18.18 5.17 -53.70
C LEU A 361 18.51 3.72 -54.11
N ASP A 362 18.38 3.45 -55.40
CA ASP A 362 18.76 2.21 -56.09
C ASP A 362 20.23 1.82 -55.91
N GLU A 363 20.45 0.50 -55.86
CA GLU A 363 21.74 -0.17 -55.79
C GLU A 363 22.63 0.09 -57.03
N ARG A 364 23.95 0.25 -56.84
CA ARG A 364 25.03 -0.40 -57.64
C ARG A 364 26.45 -0.14 -57.07
N PRO A 365 27.44 -1.00 -57.40
CA PRO A 365 28.41 -1.49 -56.43
C PRO A 365 29.87 -1.02 -56.63
N ALA A 366 30.63 -1.21 -55.55
CA ALA A 366 32.07 -1.53 -55.44
C ALA A 366 33.10 -0.74 -56.28
N ARG A 367 33.99 -0.02 -55.58
CA ARG A 367 35.40 0.06 -55.98
C ARG A 367 36.34 0.00 -54.78
N ARG A 368 37.23 -1.00 -54.84
CA ARG A 368 38.41 -1.18 -53.98
C ARG A 368 39.34 0.01 -54.12
N GLU A 369 39.87 0.50 -53.00
CA GLU A 369 41.24 0.99 -52.94
C GLU A 369 41.85 0.80 -51.56
N ARG A 370 42.96 0.06 -51.54
CA ARG A 370 43.86 -0.16 -50.41
C ARG A 370 44.95 0.91 -50.48
N ALA A 371 45.19 1.62 -49.37
CA ALA A 371 46.47 2.20 -48.95
C ALA A 371 46.18 3.02 -47.67
N ALA A 372 47.03 3.18 -46.67
CA ALA A 372 48.24 2.54 -46.21
C ALA A 372 48.41 3.07 -44.77
N ARG A 373 48.84 2.22 -43.84
CA ARG A 373 49.21 2.62 -42.48
C ARG A 373 50.66 3.09 -42.49
N PRO A 374 51.02 4.14 -41.73
CA PRO A 374 52.29 4.09 -41.02
C PRO A 374 52.13 4.38 -39.52
N GLU A 375 53.01 3.75 -38.76
CA GLU A 375 53.16 3.87 -37.32
C GLU A 375 54.11 5.01 -36.92
N ARG A 376 53.80 5.60 -35.75
CA ARG A 376 54.68 6.11 -34.67
C ARG A 376 55.76 7.16 -34.99
N THR A 377 55.69 8.28 -34.25
CA THR A 377 56.71 8.64 -33.24
C THR A 377 56.16 9.63 -32.21
N ALA A 378 56.72 9.54 -31.01
CA ALA A 378 56.27 10.14 -29.76
C ALA A 378 56.86 11.54 -29.52
N SER A 379 56.22 12.31 -28.65
CA SER A 379 56.92 13.16 -27.65
C SER A 379 56.03 13.42 -26.44
N ALA A 380 56.64 13.25 -25.27
CA ALA A 380 56.07 13.29 -23.94
C ALA A 380 56.07 14.70 -23.35
N SER A 381 55.21 14.92 -22.33
CA SER A 381 55.49 15.62 -21.05
C SER A 381 54.18 15.66 -20.26
N ALA A 382 54.06 14.84 -19.20
CA ALA A 382 54.16 15.25 -17.78
C ALA A 382 52.85 15.88 -17.24
N SER A 383 52.31 15.65 -16.05
CA SER A 383 52.53 14.78 -14.90
C SER A 383 51.44 15.22 -13.90
N ALA A 384 50.77 14.30 -13.20
CA ALA A 384 50.43 14.39 -11.78
C ALA A 384 49.21 13.52 -11.42
N SER A 385 49.50 12.54 -10.57
CA SER A 385 48.60 11.55 -10.00
C SER A 385 47.68 12.13 -8.92
N ALA A 386 46.43 11.65 -8.87
CA ALA A 386 45.52 11.85 -7.76
C ALA A 386 45.65 10.69 -6.73
N PRO A 387 45.67 10.97 -5.41
CA PRO A 387 45.92 9.95 -4.38
C PRO A 387 44.65 9.34 -3.79
N THR A 388 44.78 8.08 -3.39
CA THR A 388 43.91 7.31 -2.48
C THR A 388 43.90 7.92 -1.06
N PRO A 389 42.79 7.90 -0.30
CA PRO A 389 42.83 8.22 1.12
C PRO A 389 42.93 6.95 1.98
N ALA A 390 43.96 6.95 2.84
CA ALA A 390 44.10 6.06 4.00
C ALA A 390 43.58 6.74 5.28
N ALA A 391 43.29 5.91 6.28
CA ALA A 391 42.62 6.21 7.54
C ALA A 391 43.40 7.07 8.56
N ALA A 392 42.66 7.82 9.40
CA ALA A 392 42.91 8.09 10.83
C ALA A 392 41.70 8.88 11.39
N ARG A 393 40.91 8.35 12.35
CA ARG A 393 41.05 8.46 13.83
C ARG A 393 41.08 9.89 14.38
N THR A 394 40.02 10.24 15.12
CA THR A 394 39.91 11.03 16.39
C THR A 394 38.45 11.50 16.50
N ALA A 395 37.81 11.74 17.64
CA ALA A 395 37.95 11.40 19.05
C ALA A 395 36.63 11.88 19.68
N ALA A 396 36.04 11.08 20.59
CA ALA A 396 34.90 11.48 21.39
C ALA A 396 35.33 12.43 22.52
N PRO A 397 34.40 13.20 23.10
CA PRO A 397 34.46 13.51 24.52
C PRO A 397 33.34 12.78 25.28
N ALA A 398 33.74 12.36 26.47
CA ALA A 398 32.97 11.65 27.48
C ALA A 398 31.99 12.57 28.22
N SER A 399 30.98 11.99 28.85
CA SER A 399 30.30 12.58 30.01
C SER A 399 30.03 11.49 31.02
N ALA A 400 30.52 11.72 32.23
CA ALA A 400 30.47 10.84 33.38
C ALA A 400 29.17 11.05 34.19
N GLU A 401 28.76 9.97 34.86
CA GLU A 401 27.82 9.89 35.99
C GLU A 401 28.30 10.77 37.19
N THR A 402 27.57 11.09 38.26
CA THR A 402 26.48 10.41 38.97
C THR A 402 25.80 11.36 39.99
N ALA A 403 24.58 11.00 40.39
CA ALA A 403 23.99 11.09 41.75
C ALA A 403 23.14 12.31 42.16
N GLY A 404 21.89 11.99 42.55
CA GLY A 404 20.96 12.84 43.30
C GLY A 404 19.61 12.15 43.53
N LYS A 405 19.56 11.18 44.46
CA LYS A 405 18.35 10.54 44.99
C LYS A 405 17.48 11.55 45.76
N SER A 406 16.16 11.40 45.68
CA SER A 406 15.29 11.60 46.86
C SER A 406 14.08 10.66 46.83
N ASP A 407 13.99 9.84 47.87
CA ASP A 407 12.86 9.00 48.26
C ASP A 407 11.62 9.81 48.68
N ARG A 408 10.41 9.29 48.44
CA ARG A 408 9.49 8.85 49.53
C ARG A 408 8.17 8.19 49.05
N ALA A 409 7.99 6.96 49.53
CA ALA A 409 6.81 6.34 50.17
C ALA A 409 5.54 5.96 49.38
N GLY A 410 5.23 4.64 49.44
CA GLY A 410 3.92 4.00 49.18
C GLY A 410 2.85 4.33 50.22
N LYS A 411 1.59 3.92 50.12
CA LYS A 411 0.90 2.61 49.85
C LYS A 411 -0.62 2.94 49.71
N PRO A 412 -1.57 1.98 49.56
CA PRO A 412 -1.57 0.65 48.94
C PRO A 412 -2.73 0.45 47.94
N GLU A 413 -2.75 -0.75 47.37
CA GLU A 413 -3.72 -1.38 46.49
C GLU A 413 -5.18 -1.41 47.02
N THR A 414 -6.13 -1.33 46.09
CA THR A 414 -7.38 -2.09 46.15
C THR A 414 -7.56 -2.84 44.83
N GLY A 415 -7.26 -4.14 44.86
CA GLY A 415 -7.59 -5.06 43.79
C GLY A 415 -9.10 -5.32 43.76
N ALA A 416 -9.70 -5.16 42.59
CA ALA A 416 -10.95 -5.83 42.25
C ALA A 416 -10.57 -7.03 41.39
N ALA A 417 -10.46 -8.18 42.04
CA ALA A 417 -10.34 -9.48 41.38
C ALA A 417 -11.58 -9.71 40.51
N GLY A 418 -11.38 -9.84 39.19
CA GLY A 418 -12.38 -10.45 38.32
C GLY A 418 -12.50 -11.92 38.68
N SER A 419 -13.69 -12.35 39.07
CA SER A 419 -13.99 -13.72 39.50
C SER A 419 -13.62 -14.77 38.42
N PRO A 420 -12.89 -15.86 38.77
CA PRO A 420 -12.51 -16.94 37.84
C PRO A 420 -13.70 -17.74 37.28
N ALA A 421 -14.92 -17.50 37.78
CA ALA A 421 -16.13 -18.17 37.34
C ALA A 421 -16.56 -17.78 35.91
N HIS A 422 -16.26 -16.55 35.45
CA HIS A 422 -16.69 -16.07 34.13
C HIS A 422 -15.80 -16.55 32.97
N GLU A 423 -14.50 -16.77 33.22
CA GLU A 423 -13.59 -17.41 32.25
C GLU A 423 -13.82 -18.93 32.17
N GLY A 424 -14.09 -19.59 33.31
CA GLY A 424 -14.42 -21.01 33.35
C GLY A 424 -15.71 -21.37 32.62
N ALA A 425 -16.73 -20.51 32.70
CA ALA A 425 -18.00 -20.70 31.99
C ALA A 425 -17.84 -20.57 30.46
N ARG A 426 -17.08 -19.56 29.98
CA ARG A 426 -16.84 -19.36 28.54
C ARG A 426 -15.99 -20.47 27.92
N GLY A 427 -14.98 -20.97 28.64
CA GLY A 427 -14.18 -22.12 28.21
C GLY A 427 -14.99 -23.43 28.12
N ALA A 428 -15.94 -23.63 29.04
CA ALA A 428 -16.82 -24.79 29.03
C ALA A 428 -17.83 -24.78 27.87
N ASP A 429 -18.35 -23.60 27.50
CA ASP A 429 -19.29 -23.46 26.38
C ASP A 429 -18.58 -23.67 25.02
N HIS A 430 -17.35 -23.20 24.86
CA HIS A 430 -16.57 -23.45 23.64
C HIS A 430 -16.22 -24.92 23.44
N ALA A 431 -15.92 -25.65 24.52
CA ALA A 431 -15.63 -27.08 24.44
C ALA A 431 -16.87 -27.88 24.01
N LYS A 432 -18.07 -27.50 24.48
CA LYS A 432 -19.34 -28.11 24.08
C LYS A 432 -19.68 -27.84 22.61
N ASP A 433 -19.47 -26.61 22.13
CA ASP A 433 -19.70 -26.26 20.73
C ASP A 433 -18.82 -27.09 19.78
N VAL A 434 -17.54 -27.24 20.12
CA VAL A 434 -16.60 -28.04 19.31
C VAL A 434 -17.00 -29.50 19.33
N GLN A 435 -17.35 -30.04 20.50
CA GLN A 435 -17.78 -31.43 20.62
C GLN A 435 -19.03 -31.71 19.78
N TRP A 436 -20.02 -30.82 19.82
CA TRP A 436 -21.23 -30.98 19.03
C TRP A 436 -20.98 -30.96 17.51
N ILE A 437 -20.06 -30.13 17.03
CA ILE A 437 -19.67 -30.11 15.62
C ILE A 437 -18.98 -31.42 15.22
N LEU A 438 -18.13 -31.97 16.09
CA LEU A 438 -17.47 -33.25 15.85
C LEU A 438 -18.47 -34.41 15.86
N ASP A 439 -19.44 -34.40 16.78
CA ASP A 439 -20.51 -35.40 16.84
C ASP A 439 -21.40 -35.33 15.59
N ALA A 440 -21.68 -34.12 15.09
CA ALA A 440 -22.44 -33.91 13.85
C ALA A 440 -21.68 -34.40 12.60
N ALA A 441 -20.37 -34.15 12.53
CA ALA A 441 -19.52 -34.70 11.46
C ALA A 441 -19.43 -36.24 11.53
N GLN A 442 -19.39 -36.80 12.74
CA GLN A 442 -19.40 -38.23 12.98
C GLN A 442 -20.73 -38.87 12.57
N ALA A 443 -21.86 -38.20 12.79
CA ALA A 443 -23.16 -38.66 12.30
C ALA A 443 -23.23 -38.74 10.76
N LEU A 444 -22.45 -37.91 10.05
CA LEU A 444 -22.27 -37.96 8.60
C LEU A 444 -21.16 -38.94 8.16
N GLY A 445 -20.60 -39.72 9.07
CA GLY A 445 -19.62 -40.77 8.78
C GLY A 445 -18.17 -40.30 8.64
N ILE A 446 -17.85 -39.09 9.09
CA ILE A 446 -16.46 -38.58 9.15
C ILE A 446 -15.94 -38.64 10.58
N ASP A 447 -14.83 -39.35 10.78
CA ASP A 447 -14.11 -39.38 12.05
C ASP A 447 -13.61 -37.97 12.45
N ALA A 448 -13.58 -37.71 13.76
CA ALA A 448 -13.12 -36.43 14.32
C ALA A 448 -11.72 -36.04 13.83
N GLY A 449 -10.77 -36.99 13.72
CA GLY A 449 -9.43 -36.71 13.22
C GLY A 449 -9.42 -36.24 11.75
N ARG A 450 -10.21 -36.91 10.89
CA ARG A 450 -10.37 -36.50 9.48
C ARG A 450 -11.10 -35.18 9.34
N PHE A 451 -12.16 -34.95 10.11
CA PHE A 451 -12.87 -33.68 10.09
C PHE A 451 -11.97 -32.54 10.58
N GLU A 452 -11.17 -32.77 11.61
CA GLU A 452 -10.22 -31.77 12.11
C GLU A 452 -9.16 -31.41 11.07
N ALA A 453 -8.61 -32.39 10.36
CA ALA A 453 -7.67 -32.14 9.26
C ALA A 453 -8.34 -31.35 8.13
N TYR A 454 -9.58 -31.69 7.78
CA TYR A 454 -10.38 -30.95 6.80
C TYR A 454 -10.65 -29.51 7.26
N ALA A 455 -11.07 -29.33 8.51
CA ALA A 455 -11.41 -28.04 9.08
C ALA A 455 -10.18 -27.14 9.30
N GLU A 456 -9.04 -27.72 9.67
CA GLU A 456 -7.75 -27.03 9.72
C GLU A 456 -7.29 -26.61 8.33
N LYS A 457 -7.47 -27.45 7.30
CA LYS A 457 -7.11 -27.14 5.92
C LYS A 457 -8.03 -26.07 5.32
N ARG A 458 -9.33 -26.10 5.65
CA ARG A 458 -10.34 -25.20 5.09
C ARG A 458 -10.48 -23.87 5.83
N TRP A 459 -10.30 -23.85 7.14
CA TRP A 459 -10.51 -22.66 8.00
C TRP A 459 -9.32 -22.32 8.92
N GLY A 460 -8.22 -23.09 8.86
CA GLY A 460 -7.00 -22.87 9.64
C GLY A 460 -7.02 -23.49 11.04
N ARG A 461 -5.83 -23.64 11.66
CA ARG A 461 -5.64 -24.23 13.02
C ARG A 461 -6.46 -23.57 14.13
N GLY A 462 -6.89 -22.32 13.93
CA GLY A 462 -7.66 -21.53 14.91
C GLY A 462 -9.18 -21.74 14.86
N TRP A 463 -9.72 -22.60 14.00
CA TRP A 463 -11.17 -22.72 13.78
C TRP A 463 -11.95 -23.11 15.05
N LYS A 464 -11.36 -23.92 15.93
CA LYS A 464 -11.96 -24.34 17.21
C LYS A 464 -12.05 -23.18 18.21
N LEU A 465 -11.11 -22.23 18.17
CA LEU A 465 -10.98 -21.13 19.13
C LEU A 465 -11.86 -19.94 18.72
N ALA A 466 -11.95 -19.65 17.42
CA ALA A 466 -12.75 -18.54 16.89
C ALA A 466 -14.24 -18.90 16.81
N ALA A 467 -15.12 -18.06 17.39
CA ALA A 467 -16.58 -18.25 17.29
C ALA A 467 -17.08 -18.28 15.84
N GLY A 468 -16.50 -17.45 14.97
CA GLY A 468 -16.78 -17.47 13.52
C GLY A 468 -16.19 -18.67 12.77
N GLY A 469 -15.16 -19.33 13.33
CA GLY A 469 -14.65 -20.61 12.82
C GLY A 469 -15.61 -21.75 13.13
N ARG A 470 -16.05 -21.84 14.40
CA ARG A 470 -17.05 -22.83 14.84
C ARG A 470 -18.38 -22.69 14.11
N LYS A 471 -18.89 -21.47 13.95
CA LYS A 471 -20.14 -21.23 13.21
C LYS A 471 -20.06 -21.69 11.76
N ARG A 472 -18.96 -21.40 11.05
CA ARG A 472 -18.78 -21.85 9.66
C ARG A 472 -18.58 -23.36 9.52
N ALA A 473 -17.86 -23.98 10.46
CA ALA A 473 -17.72 -25.44 10.49
C ALA A 473 -19.07 -26.12 10.72
N LEU A 474 -19.89 -25.56 11.60
CA LEU A 474 -21.24 -26.03 11.85
C LEU A 474 -22.16 -25.84 10.64
N ASP A 475 -22.16 -24.64 10.04
CA ASP A 475 -22.99 -24.34 8.86
C ASP A 475 -22.62 -25.27 7.69
N ASP A 476 -21.34 -25.59 7.52
CA ASP A 476 -20.85 -26.50 6.48
C ASP A 476 -21.23 -27.97 6.73
N VAL A 477 -21.25 -28.43 7.99
CA VAL A 477 -21.74 -29.78 8.35
C VAL A 477 -23.27 -29.85 8.22
N SER A 478 -23.97 -28.81 8.70
CA SER A 478 -25.43 -28.76 8.70
C SER A 478 -26.02 -28.67 7.29
N ALA A 479 -25.30 -28.06 6.34
CA ALA A 479 -25.70 -28.02 4.94
C ALA A 479 -25.79 -29.40 4.27
N PHE A 480 -25.16 -30.43 4.86
CA PHE A 480 -25.16 -31.80 4.36
C PHE A 480 -25.88 -32.77 5.30
N ALA A 481 -26.76 -32.28 6.18
CA ALA A 481 -27.50 -33.12 7.13
C ALA A 481 -28.26 -34.28 6.47
N ASP A 482 -28.74 -34.08 5.24
CA ASP A 482 -29.49 -35.08 4.45
C ASP A 482 -28.65 -35.79 3.37
N ASP A 483 -27.36 -35.47 3.23
CA ASP A 483 -26.45 -36.03 2.20
C ASP A 483 -25.07 -36.39 2.79
N ALA A 484 -25.06 -37.47 3.58
CA ALA A 484 -23.83 -37.97 4.18
C ALA A 484 -22.80 -38.45 3.13
N ALA A 485 -23.26 -39.00 2.00
CA ALA A 485 -22.38 -39.50 0.94
C ALA A 485 -21.66 -38.35 0.21
N GLY A 486 -22.39 -37.29 -0.14
CA GLY A 486 -21.81 -36.09 -0.74
C GLY A 486 -20.86 -35.34 0.21
N PHE A 487 -21.16 -35.32 1.51
CA PHE A 487 -20.24 -34.75 2.50
C PHE A 487 -18.93 -35.55 2.60
N GLN A 488 -19.02 -36.88 2.60
CA GLN A 488 -17.83 -37.74 2.64
C GLN A 488 -16.95 -37.60 1.40
N GLU A 489 -17.57 -37.50 0.23
CA GLU A 489 -16.84 -37.27 -1.02
C GLU A 489 -16.17 -35.90 -1.05
N LYS A 490 -16.85 -34.85 -0.57
CA LYS A 490 -16.29 -33.50 -0.43
C LYS A 490 -15.08 -33.47 0.51
N VAL A 491 -15.20 -34.04 1.70
CA VAL A 491 -14.10 -34.09 2.68
C VAL A 491 -12.92 -34.88 2.14
N ARG A 492 -13.17 -36.01 1.47
CA ARG A 492 -12.13 -36.82 0.81
C ARG A 492 -11.43 -36.03 -0.30
N GLY A 493 -12.20 -35.42 -1.20
CA GLY A 493 -11.66 -34.64 -2.31
C GLY A 493 -10.81 -33.46 -1.84
N GLU A 494 -11.26 -32.72 -0.83
CA GLU A 494 -10.51 -31.57 -0.28
C GLU A 494 -9.23 -32.00 0.44
N LEU A 495 -9.21 -33.20 1.05
CA LEU A 495 -8.00 -33.76 1.65
C LEU A 495 -7.01 -34.27 0.58
N GLU A 496 -7.49 -34.89 -0.50
CA GLU A 496 -6.68 -35.50 -1.58
C GLU A 496 -6.16 -34.50 -2.62
N VAL A 497 -6.91 -33.44 -2.97
CA VAL A 497 -6.58 -32.51 -4.08
C VAL A 497 -5.37 -31.61 -3.80
N PHE A 498 -4.88 -31.56 -2.56
CA PHE A 498 -3.71 -30.75 -2.19
C PHE A 498 -2.77 -31.47 -1.21
N SER A 499 -2.40 -32.72 -1.47
CA SER A 499 -1.27 -33.40 -0.78
C SER A 499 0.06 -33.07 -1.43
#